data_AF-A0A543NLH8-F1
#
_entry.id   AF-A0A543NLH8-F1
#
_cell.length_a   1.000
_cell.length_b   1.000
_cell.length_c   1.000
_cell.angle_alpha   90.00
_cell.angle_beta   90.00
_cell.angle_gamma   90.00
#
_symmetry.space_group_name_H-M   'P 1'
#
loop_
_entity.id
_entity.type
_entity.pdbx_description
1 polymer ?
#
loop_
_entity_poly.entity_id
_entity_poly.type
_entity_poly.pdbx_seq_one_letter_code
_entity_poly.pdbx_strand_id
1 'polypeptide(L)'
;MAVLFIEIFAQTIEETSTVTHMDSAGVYASLYVALAPLSAQSDGPLPLLGYEITPYDGAALIEARCLATSGAQAVDILAARLEAVMSDSPSTFNGWSLHAGRISVEHADN
;
A
#
# COMPACT_ATOMS: atom_id res chain seq x y z
N MET A 1 18.19 2.76 -12.88
CA MET A 1 17.20 2.35 -11.86
C MET A 1 16.96 3.56 -10.99
N ALA A 2 15.73 3.88 -10.65
CA ALA A 2 15.39 5.11 -9.95
C ALA A 2 14.82 4.83 -8.56
N VAL A 3 15.00 5.77 -7.65
CA VAL A 3 14.23 5.79 -6.39
C VAL A 3 12.88 6.42 -6.70
N LEU A 4 11.83 5.65 -6.49
CA LEU A 4 10.45 6.08 -6.67
C LEU A 4 9.75 6.23 -5.33
N PHE A 5 8.91 7.25 -5.25
CA PHE A 5 7.90 7.43 -4.23
C PHE A 5 6.53 7.15 -4.84
N ILE A 6 5.75 6.28 -4.19
CA ILE A 6 4.46 5.79 -4.66
C ILE A 6 3.43 5.97 -3.56
N GLU A 7 2.27 6.52 -3.91
CA GLU A 7 1.09 6.61 -3.05
C GLU A 7 0.01 5.65 -3.55
N ILE A 8 -0.61 4.89 -2.64
CA ILE A 8 -1.81 4.09 -2.89
C ILE A 8 -2.84 4.42 -1.79
N PHE A 9 -4.08 4.64 -2.19
CA PHE A 9 -5.21 4.83 -1.27
C PHE A 9 -6.04 3.55 -1.22
N ALA A 10 -6.29 3.05 -0.01
CA ALA A 10 -7.28 2.03 0.25
C ALA A 10 -8.51 2.70 0.89
N GLN A 11 -9.71 2.45 0.39
CA GLN A 11 -10.93 3.12 0.88
C GLN A 11 -12.13 2.17 0.88
N THR A 12 -12.99 2.29 1.88
CA THR A 12 -14.31 1.63 1.90
C THR A 12 -15.41 2.53 1.32
N ILE A 13 -16.41 1.91 0.68
CA ILE A 13 -17.58 2.60 0.11
C ILE A 13 -18.63 3.01 1.16
N GLU A 14 -18.50 2.57 2.41
CA GLU A 14 -19.50 2.81 3.45
C GLU A 14 -19.40 4.23 4.04
N GLU A 15 -20.31 5.12 3.64
CA GLU A 15 -20.72 6.33 4.39
C GLU A 15 -21.50 5.97 5.67
N THR A 16 -21.22 4.83 6.31
CA THR A 16 -21.88 4.43 7.55
C THR A 16 -20.96 4.68 8.73
N SER A 17 -21.29 5.79 9.40
CA SER A 17 -20.75 6.25 10.67
C SER A 17 -20.48 5.11 11.66
N THR A 18 -19.36 5.23 12.37
CA THR A 18 -18.83 4.34 13.42
C THR A 18 -18.03 3.12 12.95
N VAL A 19 -17.00 3.35 12.12
CA VAL A 19 -15.79 2.53 12.21
C VAL A 19 -15.16 2.83 13.57
N THR A 20 -15.51 2.02 14.56
CA THR A 20 -14.87 2.03 15.88
C THR A 20 -13.36 2.00 15.66
N HIS A 21 -12.58 2.80 16.39
CA HIS A 21 -11.10 2.82 16.39
C HIS A 21 -10.41 1.43 16.42
N MET A 22 -11.16 0.36 16.67
CA MET A 22 -10.75 -1.04 16.65
C MET A 22 -10.47 -1.59 15.23
N ASP A 23 -11.07 -1.04 14.16
CA ASP A 23 -10.85 -1.52 12.79
C ASP A 23 -9.60 -0.95 12.13
N SER A 24 -9.18 0.28 12.49
CA SER A 24 -7.98 0.90 11.91
C SER A 24 -6.70 0.16 12.27
N ALA A 25 -6.64 -0.45 13.45
CA ALA A 25 -5.53 -1.31 13.86
C ALA A 25 -5.48 -2.61 13.04
N GLY A 26 -6.63 -3.22 12.73
CA GLY A 26 -6.73 -4.41 11.91
C GLY A 26 -6.34 -4.16 10.45
N VAL A 27 -6.80 -3.04 9.89
CA VAL A 27 -6.40 -2.55 8.56
C VAL A 27 -4.90 -2.32 8.51
N TYR A 28 -4.34 -1.54 9.45
CA TYR A 28 -2.90 -1.28 9.51
C TYR A 28 -2.09 -2.57 9.58
N ALA A 29 -2.44 -3.48 10.50
CA ALA A 29 -1.70 -4.73 10.68
C ALA A 29 -1.71 -5.60 9.42
N SER A 30 -2.84 -5.68 8.73
CA SER A 30 -2.98 -6.47 7.50
C SER A 30 -2.17 -5.88 6.35
N LEU A 31 -2.27 -4.58 6.11
CA LEU A 31 -1.49 -3.89 5.08
C LEU A 31 0.01 -3.94 5.37
N TYR A 32 0.41 -3.81 6.64
CA TYR A 32 1.80 -3.94 7.06
C TYR A 32 2.37 -5.33 6.73
N VAL A 33 1.63 -6.39 7.04
CA VAL A 33 2.03 -7.77 6.72
C VAL A 33 2.20 -7.99 5.21
N ALA A 34 1.39 -7.33 4.38
CA ALA A 34 1.52 -7.42 2.93
C ALA A 34 2.79 -6.77 2.38
N LEU A 35 3.23 -5.65 2.98
CA LEU A 35 4.37 -4.86 2.51
C LEU A 35 5.71 -5.29 3.14
N ALA A 36 5.71 -5.81 4.37
CA ALA A 36 6.91 -6.21 5.09
C ALA A 36 7.86 -7.14 4.29
N PRO A 37 7.39 -8.15 3.52
CA PRO A 37 8.26 -8.99 2.71
C PRO A 37 9.05 -8.22 1.65
N LEU A 38 8.49 -7.14 1.10
CA LEU A 38 9.14 -6.34 0.07
C LEU A 38 10.27 -5.46 0.64
N SER A 39 10.19 -5.11 1.93
CA SER A 39 11.28 -4.41 2.64
C SER A 39 12.39 -5.33 3.12
N ALA A 40 12.12 -6.63 3.27
CA ALA A 40 13.09 -7.61 3.75
C ALA A 40 14.00 -8.17 2.64
N GLN A 41 13.60 -8.05 1.37
CA GLN A 41 14.32 -8.60 0.22
C GLN A 41 14.86 -7.48 -0.67
N SER A 42 16.14 -7.13 -0.48
CA SER A 42 16.83 -6.13 -1.30
C SER A 42 16.92 -6.50 -2.78
N ASP A 43 16.88 -7.80 -3.10
CA ASP A 43 16.95 -8.33 -4.47
C ASP A 43 15.58 -8.81 -4.98
N GLY A 44 14.50 -8.44 -4.29
CA GLY A 44 13.13 -8.77 -4.68
C GLY A 44 12.65 -8.05 -5.94
N PRO A 45 11.48 -8.42 -6.48
CA PRO A 45 10.92 -7.81 -7.69
C PRO A 45 10.58 -6.31 -7.53
N LEU A 46 10.43 -5.85 -6.28
CA LEU A 46 10.28 -4.45 -5.93
C LEU A 46 10.88 -4.22 -4.53
N PRO A 47 12.17 -3.90 -4.43
CA PRO A 47 12.82 -3.64 -3.15
C PRO A 47 12.25 -2.36 -2.54
N LEU A 48 11.57 -2.48 -1.40
CA LEU A 48 11.14 -1.31 -0.64
C LEU A 48 12.28 -0.82 0.25
N LEU A 49 12.61 0.46 0.11
CA LEU A 49 13.54 1.18 0.98
C LEU A 49 12.86 1.60 2.29
N GLY A 50 11.55 1.80 2.24
CA GLY A 50 10.71 2.15 3.38
C GLY A 50 9.26 2.34 2.95
N TYR A 51 8.34 2.26 3.89
CA TYR A 51 6.94 2.57 3.66
C TYR A 51 6.28 3.06 4.95
N GLU A 52 5.22 3.84 4.79
CA GLU A 52 4.36 4.32 5.86
C GLU A 52 2.90 3.99 5.51
N ILE A 53 2.11 3.67 6.54
CA ILE A 53 0.69 3.40 6.42
C ILE A 53 -0.02 4.33 7.40
N THR A 54 -0.77 5.29 6.87
CA THR A 54 -1.56 6.23 7.66
C THR A 54 -3.04 5.84 7.57
N PRO A 55 -3.61 5.20 8.59
CA PRO A 55 -5.04 4.90 8.60
C PRO A 55 -5.87 6.16 8.87
N TYR A 56 -7.04 6.20 8.26
CA TYR A 56 -8.11 7.18 8.46
C TYR A 56 -9.43 6.43 8.73
N ASP A 57 -10.47 7.16 9.12
CA ASP A 57 -11.80 6.58 9.25
C ASP A 57 -12.31 6.14 7.86
N GLY A 58 -12.38 4.82 7.64
CA GLY A 58 -12.82 4.23 6.37
C GLY A 58 -11.80 4.31 5.23
N ALA A 59 -10.55 4.68 5.50
CA ALA A 59 -9.50 4.70 4.47
C ALA A 59 -8.10 4.46 5.05
N ALA A 60 -7.12 4.23 4.20
CA ALA A 60 -5.70 4.24 4.54
C ALA A 60 -4.89 4.80 3.36
N LEU A 61 -3.93 5.66 3.67
CA LEU A 61 -2.89 6.08 2.74
C LEU A 61 -1.67 5.19 2.95
N ILE A 62 -1.15 4.63 1.86
CA ILE A 62 0.09 3.87 1.82
C ILE A 62 1.09 4.69 1.01
N GLU A 63 2.21 5.03 1.64
CA GLU A 63 3.33 5.71 1.01
C GLU A 63 4.52 4.76 0.97
N ALA A 64 5.06 4.47 -0.20
CA ALA A 64 6.15 3.53 -0.38
C ALA A 64 7.31 4.14 -1.16
N ARG A 65 8.53 3.96 -0.64
CA ARG A 65 9.78 4.25 -1.33
C ARG A 65 10.40 2.96 -1.84
N CYS A 66 10.70 2.91 -3.13
CA CYS A 66 11.21 1.70 -3.77
C CYS A 66 12.27 1.97 -4.83
N LEU A 67 13.04 0.94 -5.16
CA LEU A 67 13.91 0.93 -6.33
C LEU A 67 13.18 0.25 -7.49
N ALA A 68 12.95 0.97 -8.59
CA ALA A 68 12.33 0.41 -9.77
C ALA A 68 12.81 1.07 -11.06
N THR A 69 12.60 0.39 -12.18
CA THR A 69 12.85 0.91 -13.54
C THR A 69 11.59 1.54 -14.15
N SER A 70 10.41 1.24 -13.61
CA SER A 70 9.12 1.73 -14.08
C SER A 70 8.18 1.99 -12.90
N GLY A 71 7.61 3.20 -12.85
CA GLY A 71 6.61 3.55 -11.83
C GLY A 71 5.31 2.76 -11.98
N ALA A 72 4.86 2.50 -13.22
CA ALA A 72 3.67 1.71 -13.47
C ALA A 72 3.83 0.28 -12.94
N GLN A 73 4.96 -0.37 -13.25
CA GLN A 73 5.24 -1.73 -12.76
C GLN A 73 5.34 -1.78 -11.23
N ALA A 74 5.95 -0.76 -10.62
CA ALA A 74 6.05 -0.68 -9.17
C ALA A 74 4.68 -0.51 -8.49
N VAL A 75 3.79 0.31 -9.07
CA VAL A 75 2.40 0.42 -8.62
C VAL A 75 1.66 -0.90 -8.78
N ASP A 76 1.78 -1.58 -9.92
CA ASP A 76 1.10 -2.86 -10.16
C ASP A 76 1.52 -3.93 -9.14
N ILE A 77 2.82 -4.02 -8.82
CA ILE A 77 3.33 -4.97 -7.82
C ILE A 77 2.80 -4.65 -6.43
N LEU A 78 2.80 -3.37 -6.03
CA LEU A 78 2.26 -2.95 -4.74
C LEU A 78 0.76 -3.19 -4.66
N ALA A 79 0.00 -2.77 -5.67
CA ALA A 79 -1.45 -2.97 -5.75
C ALA A 79 -1.79 -4.46 -5.65
N ALA A 80 -1.14 -5.33 -6.43
CA ALA A 80 -1.40 -6.77 -6.40
C ALA A 80 -1.15 -7.38 -5.01
N ARG A 81 -0.11 -6.93 -4.29
CA ARG A 81 0.18 -7.38 -2.91
C ARG A 81 -0.91 -6.94 -1.94
N LEU A 82 -1.35 -5.69 -2.04
CA LEU A 82 -2.38 -5.13 -1.20
C LEU A 82 -3.75 -5.77 -1.49
N GLU A 83 -4.11 -5.96 -2.77
CA GLU A 83 -5.34 -6.65 -3.17
C GLU A 83 -5.39 -8.09 -2.67
N ALA A 84 -4.27 -8.80 -2.69
CA ALA A 84 -4.19 -10.16 -2.16
C ALA A 84 -4.55 -10.20 -0.67
N VAL A 85 -3.95 -9.33 0.16
CA VAL A 85 -4.26 -9.32 1.60
C VAL A 85 -5.70 -8.86 1.88
N MET A 86 -6.21 -7.93 1.09
CA MET A 86 -7.60 -7.48 1.20
C MET A 86 -8.58 -8.62 0.88
N SER A 87 -8.27 -9.41 -0.15
CA SER A 87 -9.06 -10.58 -0.54
C SER A 87 -8.98 -11.71 0.49
N ASP A 88 -7.82 -11.91 1.12
CA ASP A 88 -7.59 -12.93 2.15
C ASP A 88 -8.22 -12.57 3.51
N SER A 89 -8.57 -11.30 3.72
CA SER A 89 -9.11 -10.78 4.98
C SER A 89 -10.46 -10.06 4.82
N PRO A 90 -11.50 -10.75 4.32
CA PRO A 90 -12.78 -10.13 3.98
C PRO A 90 -13.50 -9.55 5.20
N SER A 91 -13.29 -10.06 6.42
CA SER A 91 -13.84 -9.46 7.64
C SER A 91 -13.32 -8.06 7.93
N THR A 92 -12.15 -7.72 7.39
CA THR A 92 -11.48 -6.42 7.57
C THR A 92 -11.71 -5.50 6.38
N PHE A 93 -11.73 -6.05 5.15
CA PHE A 93 -11.72 -5.27 3.90
C PHE A 93 -12.99 -5.43 3.05
N ASN A 94 -14.09 -5.94 3.60
CA ASN A 94 -15.35 -6.01 2.86
C ASN A 94 -15.77 -4.61 2.36
N GLY A 95 -16.01 -4.47 1.07
CA GLY A 95 -16.37 -3.19 0.45
C GLY A 95 -15.21 -2.20 0.26
N TRP A 96 -13.96 -2.62 0.53
CA TRP A 96 -12.80 -1.78 0.26
C TRP A 96 -12.28 -1.93 -1.17
N SER A 97 -11.74 -0.85 -1.71
CA SER A 97 -11.05 -0.79 -3.01
C SER A 97 -9.72 -0.06 -2.91
N LEU A 98 -8.81 -0.33 -3.84
CA LEU A 98 -7.55 0.39 -4.00
C LEU A 98 -7.63 1.41 -5.14
N HIS A 99 -6.94 2.53 -4.94
CA HIS A 99 -6.79 3.59 -5.92
C HIS A 99 -5.32 4.01 -5.96
N ALA A 100 -4.71 3.94 -7.15
CA ALA A 100 -3.37 4.50 -7.33
C ALA A 100 -3.41 6.02 -7.12
N GLY A 101 -2.50 6.51 -6.29
CA GLY A 101 -2.31 7.93 -6.02
C GLY A 101 -1.23 8.53 -6.90
N ARG A 102 -0.33 9.29 -6.30
CA ARG A 102 0.82 9.90 -6.97
C ARG A 102 1.98 8.92 -7.15
N ILE A 103 2.71 9.10 -8.24
CA ILE A 103 4.05 8.53 -8.45
C ILE A 103 5.02 9.68 -8.66
N SER A 104 6.15 9.70 -7.96
CA SER A 104 7.25 10.64 -8.21
C SER A 104 8.60 9.96 -8.21
N VAL A 105 9.47 10.42 -9.11
CA VAL A 105 10.88 10.00 -9.18
C VAL A 105 11.69 10.92 -8.27
N GLU A 106 12.30 10.39 -7.21
CA GLU A 106 13.10 11.19 -6.26
C GLU A 106 14.57 11.27 -6.69
N HIS A 107 15.10 10.22 -7.32
CA HIS A 107 16.43 10.23 -7.92
C HIS A 107 16.45 9.33 -9.15
N ALA A 108 16.82 9.90 -10.30
CA ALA A 108 17.19 9.16 -11.49
C ALA A 108 18.67 9.43 -11.73
N ASP A 109 19.53 8.46 -11.39
CA ASP A 109 20.88 8.45 -11.93
C ASP A 109 20.74 8.23 -13.45
N ASN A 110 20.93 9.31 -14.20
CA ASN A 110 21.17 9.28 -15.65
C ASN A 110 22.60 8.81 -15.92
#